data_AF-A0A1S7DVU7-F1
#
_entry.id   AF-A0A1S7DVU7-F1
#
_cell.length_a   1.000
_cell.length_b   1.000
_cell.length_c   1.000
_cell.angle_alpha   90.00
_cell.angle_beta   90.00
_cell.angle_gamma   90.00
#
_symmetry.space_group_name_H-M   'P 1'
#
loop_
_entity.id
_entity.type
_entity.pdbx_description
1 polymer ?
#
loop_
_entity_poly.entity_id
_entity_poly.type
_entity_poly.pdbx_seq_one_letter_code
_entity_poly.pdbx_strand_id
1 'polypeptide(L)'
;MARIYYHEEKLTGKSFENDVINLQLFDYIFNNTDTDKFEIPPVSINFFFGLLKSKKETFKTVIISRDGINYNTKEGNFYLPNAIIFYDNDDYTFPSEFYFISKLGDKIELRKCNGGKDVKWFQIPDLHKEVADSEIVSKIENTILEVKKLVETTYNKQIVVDKEKKKEEKLRKIEENRPFLNEAHKNAYKELTELCIALNPKKKDVIAFIERLKNYDKDSILNYIMSFLDNNNVPFILRLDWKAGIEDLEWVLQSSLKENYNLSIDLPNEKDYEEHVSVSCDNVFEDFDKPIRQKGLQMGFIDTQSDEYVIVLHKIADKDKIKKVINEIGYGYYEK
;
A
#
# COMPACT_ATOMS: atom_id res chain seq x y z
N MET A 1 0.47 -26.43 21.23
CA MET A 1 0.25 -26.90 19.86
C MET A 1 0.61 -28.37 19.82
N ALA A 2 -0.29 -29.22 19.31
CA ALA A 2 -0.04 -30.66 19.24
C ALA A 2 1.22 -30.91 18.38
N ARG A 3 2.18 -31.65 18.93
CA ARG A 3 3.34 -32.19 18.21
C ARG A 3 3.20 -33.70 18.15
N ILE A 4 3.85 -34.33 17.18
CA ILE A 4 3.85 -35.79 17.09
C ILE A 4 5.17 -36.32 17.65
N TYR A 5 5.10 -37.43 18.39
CA TYR A 5 6.25 -38.05 19.04
C TYR A 5 6.36 -39.51 18.63
N TYR A 6 7.58 -39.92 18.34
CA TYR A 6 7.99 -41.30 18.06
C TYR A 6 9.10 -41.70 19.02
N HIS A 7 9.29 -43.00 19.26
CA HIS A 7 10.44 -43.49 20.03
C HIS A 7 11.77 -43.37 19.25
N GLU A 8 11.71 -43.43 17.93
CA GLU A 8 12.87 -43.36 17.03
C GLU A 8 12.47 -42.76 15.67
N GLU A 9 13.45 -42.33 14.86
CA GLU A 9 13.23 -41.86 13.48
C GLU A 9 12.90 -43.03 12.54
N LYS A 10 11.74 -43.66 12.76
CA LYS A 10 11.26 -44.82 12.01
C LYS A 10 9.74 -44.91 12.08
N LEU A 11 9.12 -45.40 11.01
CA LEU A 11 7.69 -45.69 10.98
C LEU A 11 7.32 -46.67 12.11
N THR A 12 6.26 -46.36 12.84
CA THR A 12 5.68 -47.29 13.83
C THR A 12 4.79 -48.32 13.15
N GLY A 13 4.08 -47.92 12.08
CA GLY A 13 3.24 -48.77 11.26
C GLY A 13 3.84 -49.05 9.88
N LYS A 14 2.94 -49.22 8.90
CA LYS A 14 3.31 -49.38 7.50
C LYS A 14 3.38 -48.03 6.81
N SER A 15 4.22 -47.94 5.79
CA SER A 15 4.21 -46.81 4.85
C SER A 15 2.80 -46.70 4.25
N PHE A 16 2.29 -45.47 4.16
CA PHE A 16 0.98 -45.19 3.61
C PHE A 16 1.13 -44.22 2.45
N GLU A 17 0.72 -44.62 1.26
CA GLU A 17 0.61 -43.72 0.12
C GLU A 17 -0.60 -44.10 -0.72
N ASN A 18 -1.23 -43.10 -1.32
CA ASN A 18 -2.23 -43.27 -2.36
C ASN A 18 -2.15 -42.11 -3.37
N ASP A 19 -3.12 -42.05 -4.29
CA ASP A 19 -3.14 -41.06 -5.37
C ASP A 19 -3.20 -39.60 -4.86
N VAL A 20 -3.67 -39.36 -3.63
CA VAL A 20 -3.82 -38.03 -3.02
C VAL A 20 -2.77 -37.79 -1.94
N ILE A 21 -2.72 -38.66 -0.92
CA ILE A 21 -1.80 -38.59 0.20
C ILE A 21 -0.50 -39.30 -0.21
N ASN A 22 0.48 -38.51 -0.62
CA ASN A 22 1.80 -38.99 -1.01
C ASN A 22 2.89 -37.98 -0.63
N LEU A 23 4.14 -38.42 -0.74
CA LEU A 23 5.32 -37.64 -0.39
C LEU A 23 5.41 -36.31 -1.17
N GLN A 24 5.04 -36.33 -2.46
CA GLN A 24 5.10 -35.14 -3.31
C GLN A 24 4.15 -34.04 -2.83
N LEU A 25 2.91 -34.39 -2.47
CA LEU A 25 1.96 -33.42 -1.94
C LEU A 25 2.39 -32.91 -0.56
N PHE A 26 2.90 -33.80 0.30
CA PHE A 26 3.43 -33.42 1.61
C PHE A 26 4.54 -32.38 1.47
N ASP A 27 5.57 -32.68 0.65
CA ASP A 27 6.69 -31.77 0.42
C ASP A 27 6.26 -30.48 -0.28
N TYR A 28 5.30 -30.55 -1.20
CA TYR A 28 4.73 -29.36 -1.85
C TYR A 28 4.14 -28.40 -0.81
N ILE A 29 3.30 -28.90 0.11
CA ILE A 29 2.69 -28.07 1.15
C ILE A 29 3.78 -27.44 2.03
N PHE A 30 4.74 -28.24 2.51
CA PHE A 30 5.81 -27.74 3.38
C PHE A 30 6.70 -26.68 2.71
N ASN A 31 7.00 -26.83 1.42
CA ASN A 31 7.90 -25.94 0.69
C ASN A 31 7.22 -24.65 0.20
N ASN A 32 5.89 -24.57 0.20
CA ASN A 32 5.16 -23.44 -0.38
C ASN A 32 4.32 -22.65 0.64
N THR A 33 4.45 -22.94 1.94
CA THR A 33 3.78 -22.16 2.99
C THR A 33 4.65 -22.07 4.24
N ASP A 34 4.55 -20.93 4.94
CA ASP A 34 5.05 -20.73 6.31
C ASP A 34 3.90 -20.76 7.34
N THR A 35 2.69 -21.10 6.90
CA THR A 35 1.52 -21.19 7.78
C THR A 35 1.51 -22.52 8.52
N ASP A 36 1.52 -22.46 9.85
CA ASP A 36 1.53 -23.65 10.71
C ASP A 36 0.11 -24.12 11.10
N LYS A 37 -0.93 -23.30 10.88
CA LYS A 37 -2.32 -23.64 11.19
C LYS A 37 -3.26 -23.19 10.07
N PHE A 38 -4.07 -24.13 9.56
CA PHE A 38 -5.16 -23.85 8.64
C PHE A 38 -6.50 -24.14 9.32
N GLU A 39 -7.40 -23.18 9.25
CA GLU A 39 -8.81 -23.39 9.56
C GLU A 39 -9.54 -23.64 8.25
N ILE A 40 -10.11 -24.83 8.11
CA ILE A 40 -10.79 -25.28 6.91
C ILE A 40 -12.26 -24.90 7.06
N PRO A 41 -12.78 -23.98 6.24
CA PRO A 41 -14.17 -23.60 6.32
C PRO A 41 -15.04 -24.82 6.00
N PRO A 42 -16.22 -24.95 6.63
CA PRO A 42 -17.17 -25.98 6.25
C PRO A 42 -17.51 -25.78 4.77
N VAL A 43 -17.35 -26.83 3.96
CA VAL A 43 -17.72 -26.81 2.55
C VAL A 43 -19.25 -26.70 2.47
N SER A 44 -19.76 -25.47 2.39
CA SER A 44 -21.17 -25.21 2.14
C SER A 44 -21.43 -25.33 0.64
N ILE A 45 -22.33 -26.26 0.27
CA ILE A 45 -22.74 -26.45 -1.11
C ILE A 45 -23.98 -25.58 -1.34
N ASN A 46 -23.88 -24.56 -2.20
CA ASN A 46 -25.06 -23.95 -2.78
C ASN A 46 -25.72 -24.96 -3.74
N PHE A 47 -26.97 -25.29 -3.45
CA PHE A 47 -27.76 -26.30 -4.12
C PHE A 47 -28.26 -25.78 -5.48
N PHE A 48 -27.79 -26.34 -6.60
CA PHE A 48 -28.44 -26.17 -7.91
C PHE A 48 -28.47 -27.51 -8.67
N PHE A 49 -29.69 -27.94 -8.98
CA PHE A 49 -30.11 -29.01 -9.92
C PHE A 49 -29.44 -30.40 -9.81
N GLY A 50 -30.16 -31.33 -9.15
CA GLY A 50 -30.45 -32.66 -9.72
C GLY A 50 -29.38 -33.75 -9.72
N LEU A 51 -28.13 -33.50 -9.33
CA LEU A 51 -27.14 -34.56 -9.10
C LEU A 51 -26.86 -34.74 -7.60
N LEU A 52 -27.10 -35.94 -7.09
CA LEU A 52 -26.60 -36.43 -5.80
C LEU A 52 -25.07 -36.36 -5.81
N LYS A 53 -24.50 -35.29 -5.26
CA LYS A 53 -23.09 -35.23 -4.87
C LYS A 53 -23.00 -35.50 -3.37
N SER A 54 -22.24 -36.52 -3.00
CA SER A 54 -21.92 -36.80 -1.60
C SER A 54 -21.23 -35.58 -0.96
N LYS A 55 -21.64 -35.25 0.25
CA LYS A 55 -21.01 -34.21 1.07
C LYS A 55 -19.55 -34.62 1.32
N LYS A 56 -18.60 -33.84 0.82
CA LYS A 56 -17.17 -34.06 1.14
C LYS A 56 -16.93 -33.58 2.55
N GLU A 57 -16.75 -34.50 3.48
CA GLU A 57 -16.35 -34.15 4.83
C GLU A 57 -14.88 -33.73 4.86
N THR A 58 -14.58 -32.70 5.67
CA THR A 58 -13.24 -32.21 5.94
C THR A 58 -13.06 -32.04 7.44
N PHE A 59 -11.82 -32.11 7.93
CA PHE A 59 -11.49 -31.66 9.28
C PHE A 59 -11.51 -30.15 9.35
N LYS A 60 -11.94 -29.59 10.48
CA LYS A 60 -11.99 -28.13 10.70
C LYS A 60 -10.61 -27.50 10.84
N THR A 61 -9.66 -28.20 11.45
CA THR A 61 -8.34 -27.65 11.73
C THR A 61 -7.23 -28.57 11.20
N VAL A 62 -6.22 -27.96 10.59
CA VAL A 62 -4.98 -28.61 10.20
C VAL A 62 -3.79 -27.88 10.81
N ILE A 63 -2.85 -28.60 11.41
CA ILE A 63 -1.57 -28.08 11.90
C ILE A 63 -0.43 -28.66 11.07
N ILE A 64 0.50 -27.81 10.66
CA ILE A 64 1.78 -28.22 10.09
C ILE A 64 2.84 -28.12 11.20
N SER A 65 3.37 -29.27 11.61
CA SER A 65 4.49 -29.37 12.55
C SER A 65 5.78 -29.56 11.75
N ARG A 66 6.74 -28.66 11.99
CA ARG A 66 8.05 -28.58 11.30
C ARG A 66 9.19 -28.89 12.26
N ASP A 67 9.08 -30.00 12.98
CA ASP A 67 10.06 -30.36 14.00
C ASP A 67 11.32 -30.98 13.37
N GLY A 68 11.26 -32.24 12.91
CA GLY A 68 12.38 -32.94 12.27
C GLY A 68 13.61 -33.12 13.17
N ILE A 69 13.40 -33.35 14.47
CA ILE A 69 14.48 -33.35 15.49
C ILE A 69 14.39 -34.53 16.47
N ASN A 70 15.55 -34.93 16.98
CA ASN A 70 15.65 -35.77 18.18
C ASN A 70 15.37 -34.94 19.44
N TYR A 71 14.67 -35.53 20.40
CA TYR A 71 14.22 -34.88 21.63
C TYR A 71 14.47 -35.78 22.84
N ASN A 72 15.53 -35.46 23.59
CA ASN A 72 15.96 -36.24 24.75
C ASN A 72 15.47 -35.56 26.04
N THR A 73 14.76 -36.31 26.89
CA THR A 73 14.25 -35.81 28.17
C THR A 73 14.45 -36.83 29.29
N LYS A 74 13.99 -36.51 30.50
CA LYS A 74 13.99 -37.44 31.64
C LYS A 74 13.00 -38.61 31.46
N GLU A 75 11.98 -38.42 30.62
CA GLU A 75 10.96 -39.43 30.31
C GLU A 75 11.40 -40.42 29.23
N GLY A 76 12.42 -40.08 28.43
CA GLY A 76 12.96 -40.93 27.37
C GLY A 76 13.60 -40.14 26.23
N ASN A 77 14.02 -40.87 25.21
CA ASN A 77 14.46 -40.28 23.94
C ASN A 77 13.34 -40.45 22.92
N PHE A 78 13.03 -39.37 22.21
CA PHE A 78 11.96 -39.32 21.23
C PHE A 78 12.45 -38.67 19.94
N TYR A 79 11.71 -38.89 18.86
CA TYR A 79 11.86 -38.19 17.60
C TYR A 79 10.56 -37.44 17.28
N LEU A 80 10.67 -36.18 16.87
CA LEU A 80 9.55 -35.35 16.46
C LEU A 80 9.64 -35.16 14.94
N PRO A 81 8.77 -35.80 14.14
CA PRO A 81 8.81 -35.70 12.69
C PRO A 81 8.22 -34.39 12.19
N ASN A 82 8.45 -34.10 10.92
CA ASN A 82 7.55 -33.21 10.18
C ASN A 82 6.19 -33.90 10.05
N ALA A 83 5.11 -33.21 10.40
CA ALA A 83 3.78 -33.79 10.41
C ALA A 83 2.68 -32.82 9.96
N ILE A 84 1.62 -33.36 9.38
CA ILE A 84 0.35 -32.66 9.13
C ILE A 84 -0.70 -33.30 10.03
N ILE A 85 -1.29 -32.52 10.94
CA ILE A 85 -2.18 -33.00 12.00
C ILE A 85 -3.59 -32.46 11.74
N PHE A 86 -4.61 -33.32 11.81
CA PHE A 86 -6.00 -33.04 11.48
C PHE A 86 -6.90 -33.28 12.70
N TYR A 87 -7.76 -32.33 13.04
CA TYR A 87 -8.75 -32.50 14.11
C TYR A 87 -9.92 -31.54 13.96
N ASP A 88 -11.05 -31.89 14.61
CA ASP A 88 -12.27 -31.08 14.62
C ASP A 88 -12.46 -30.29 15.92
N ASN A 89 -11.89 -30.75 17.03
CA ASN A 89 -12.07 -30.17 18.35
C ASN A 89 -10.71 -29.77 18.94
N ASP A 90 -10.52 -28.49 19.26
CA ASP A 90 -9.32 -27.95 19.91
C ASP A 90 -9.53 -27.89 21.43
N ASP A 91 -9.78 -29.04 22.06
CA ASP A 91 -10.27 -29.15 23.44
C ASP A 91 -9.17 -29.28 24.50
N TYR A 92 -8.00 -29.81 24.10
CA TYR A 92 -6.83 -30.00 24.97
C TYR A 92 -5.53 -29.81 24.19
N THR A 93 -4.39 -29.76 24.87
CA THR A 93 -3.05 -29.68 24.24
C THR A 93 -2.83 -30.76 23.17
N PHE A 94 -3.34 -31.95 23.43
CA PHE A 94 -3.55 -33.01 22.44
C PHE A 94 -5.06 -33.20 22.31
N PRO A 95 -5.66 -32.90 21.15
CA PRO A 95 -7.09 -33.07 20.94
C PRO A 95 -7.58 -34.44 21.39
N SER A 96 -8.80 -34.53 21.91
CA SER A 96 -9.40 -35.80 22.32
C SER A 96 -9.36 -36.86 21.21
N GLU A 97 -9.48 -36.44 19.96
CA GLU A 97 -9.24 -37.24 18.77
C GLU A 97 -8.53 -36.41 17.70
N PHE A 98 -7.42 -36.94 17.18
CA PHE A 98 -6.72 -36.34 16.04
C PHE A 98 -6.08 -37.41 15.15
N TYR A 99 -5.83 -37.01 13.92
CA TYR A 99 -5.19 -37.83 12.89
C TYR A 99 -3.95 -37.09 12.41
N PHE A 100 -2.96 -37.80 11.88
CA PHE A 100 -1.78 -37.12 11.35
C PHE A 100 -1.08 -37.95 10.28
N ILE A 101 -0.44 -37.23 9.36
CA ILE A 101 0.53 -37.76 8.40
C ILE A 101 1.92 -37.35 8.90
N SER A 102 2.79 -38.32 9.17
CA SER A 102 4.19 -38.06 9.55
C SER A 102 5.12 -38.44 8.41
N LYS A 103 6.13 -37.62 8.14
CA LYS A 103 7.25 -37.95 7.26
C LYS A 103 8.46 -38.38 8.08
N LEU A 104 8.96 -39.59 7.83
CA LEU A 104 10.11 -40.21 8.48
C LEU A 104 11.04 -40.75 7.39
N GLY A 105 12.12 -40.03 7.12
CA GLY A 105 12.94 -40.23 5.91
C GLY A 105 12.13 -39.98 4.62
N ASP A 106 12.26 -40.89 3.65
CA ASP A 106 11.55 -40.83 2.36
C ASP A 106 10.20 -41.56 2.36
N LYS A 107 9.60 -41.74 3.55
CA LYS A 107 8.31 -42.42 3.71
C LYS A 107 7.38 -41.59 4.57
N ILE A 108 6.08 -41.75 4.30
CA ILE A 108 5.03 -41.21 5.15
C ILE A 108 4.16 -42.35 5.72
N GLU A 109 3.54 -42.09 6.86
CA GLU A 109 2.48 -42.96 7.40
C GLU A 109 1.30 -42.13 7.88
N LEU A 110 0.13 -42.76 7.92
CA LEU A 110 -1.12 -42.18 8.37
C LEU A 110 -1.59 -42.85 9.67
N ARG A 111 -1.85 -42.04 10.69
CA ARG A 111 -2.10 -42.51 12.06
C ARG A 111 -3.24 -41.74 12.72
N LYS A 112 -3.89 -42.40 13.68
CA LYS A 112 -4.88 -41.82 14.61
C LYS A 112 -4.34 -41.85 16.02
N CYS A 113 -4.61 -40.84 16.83
CA CYS A 113 -4.34 -40.85 18.26
C CYS A 113 -5.51 -40.24 19.03
N ASN A 114 -5.76 -40.78 20.22
CA ASN A 114 -6.71 -40.21 21.16
C ASN A 114 -5.94 -39.50 22.28
N GLY A 115 -6.10 -38.19 22.36
CA GLY A 115 -5.53 -37.35 23.41
C GLY A 115 -6.49 -37.17 24.58
N GLY A 116 -6.57 -35.94 25.09
CA GLY A 116 -7.44 -35.59 26.21
C GLY A 116 -6.70 -35.11 27.45
N LYS A 117 -7.47 -34.76 28.48
CA LYS A 117 -7.00 -34.13 29.73
C LYS A 117 -5.86 -34.89 30.43
N ASP A 118 -5.93 -36.22 30.43
CA ASP A 118 -5.03 -37.08 31.19
C ASP A 118 -3.88 -37.66 30.36
N VAL A 119 -3.83 -37.37 29.05
CA VAL A 119 -2.77 -37.85 28.15
C VAL A 119 -1.57 -36.92 28.22
N LYS A 120 -0.39 -37.48 28.51
CA LYS A 120 0.88 -36.77 28.48
C LYS A 120 1.58 -36.99 27.13
N TRP A 121 2.37 -35.99 26.73
CA TRP A 121 3.05 -35.98 25.43
C TRP A 121 3.95 -37.20 25.19
N PHE A 122 4.64 -37.69 26.24
CA PHE A 122 5.54 -38.85 26.13
C PHE A 122 4.80 -40.18 25.98
N GLN A 123 3.48 -40.21 26.15
CA GLN A 123 2.65 -41.41 25.92
C GLN A 123 2.17 -41.50 24.47
N ILE A 124 2.23 -40.41 23.71
CA ILE A 124 1.76 -40.35 22.31
C ILE A 124 2.35 -41.44 21.40
N PRO A 125 3.67 -41.78 21.48
CA PRO A 125 4.24 -42.84 20.65
C PRO A 125 3.55 -44.21 20.83
N ASP A 126 3.06 -44.50 22.04
CA ASP A 126 2.41 -45.78 22.36
C ASP A 126 0.90 -45.76 22.09
N LEU A 127 0.30 -44.57 22.03
CA LEU A 127 -1.15 -44.39 21.92
C LEU A 127 -1.65 -44.33 20.48
N HIS A 128 -0.83 -43.85 19.55
CA HIS A 128 -1.25 -43.75 18.16
C HIS A 128 -1.40 -45.12 17.47
N LYS A 129 -2.30 -45.23 16.49
CA LYS A 129 -2.68 -46.48 15.79
C LYS A 129 -2.90 -46.23 14.30
N GLU A 130 -2.94 -47.30 13.51
CA GLU A 130 -3.16 -47.24 12.05
C GLU A 130 -4.61 -46.79 11.77
N VAL A 131 -4.78 -46.02 10.69
CA VAL A 131 -6.10 -45.62 10.19
C VAL A 131 -6.54 -46.63 9.13
N ALA A 132 -7.48 -47.50 9.48
CA ALA A 132 -8.05 -48.48 8.54
C ALA A 132 -9.42 -48.05 7.96
N ASP A 133 -10.03 -47.01 8.52
CA ASP A 133 -11.35 -46.53 8.15
C ASP A 133 -11.29 -45.69 6.86
N SER A 134 -11.92 -46.18 5.79
CA SER A 134 -11.93 -45.52 4.48
C SER A 134 -12.66 -44.17 4.49
N GLU A 135 -13.66 -43.98 5.34
CA GLU A 135 -14.38 -42.69 5.43
C GLU A 135 -13.46 -41.63 6.03
N ILE A 136 -12.69 -42.00 7.06
CA ILE A 136 -11.68 -41.13 7.65
C ILE A 136 -10.56 -40.81 6.66
N VAL A 137 -10.04 -41.82 5.94
CA VAL A 137 -9.04 -41.58 4.89
C VAL A 137 -9.56 -40.57 3.86
N SER A 138 -10.80 -40.75 3.38
CA SER A 138 -11.41 -39.80 2.44
C SER A 138 -11.57 -38.40 3.02
N LYS A 139 -11.92 -38.29 4.31
CA LYS A 139 -11.98 -37.00 5.02
C LYS A 139 -10.61 -36.31 5.06
N ILE A 140 -9.52 -37.06 5.30
CA ILE A 140 -8.15 -36.54 5.27
C ILE A 140 -7.75 -36.09 3.87
N GLU A 141 -8.04 -36.90 2.84
CA GLU A 141 -7.79 -36.56 1.43
C GLU A 141 -8.48 -35.25 1.03
N ASN A 142 -9.77 -35.11 1.35
CA ASN A 142 -10.50 -33.88 1.06
C ASN A 142 -9.86 -32.68 1.80
N THR A 143 -9.44 -32.88 3.05
CA THR A 143 -8.85 -31.81 3.86
C THR A 143 -7.48 -31.37 3.32
N ILE A 144 -6.58 -32.30 2.99
CA ILE A 144 -5.24 -31.97 2.48
C ILE A 144 -5.29 -31.27 1.11
N LEU A 145 -6.29 -31.59 0.28
CA LEU A 145 -6.53 -30.88 -0.97
C LEU A 145 -7.00 -29.43 -0.76
N GLU A 146 -7.81 -29.16 0.26
CA GLU A 146 -8.17 -27.78 0.62
C GLU A 146 -6.95 -27.01 1.16
N VAL A 147 -6.11 -27.64 1.99
CA VAL A 147 -4.83 -27.04 2.41
C VAL A 147 -3.97 -26.67 1.20
N LYS A 148 -3.80 -27.57 0.22
CA LYS A 148 -3.06 -27.29 -1.03
C LYS A 148 -3.59 -26.04 -1.74
N LYS A 149 -4.92 -25.90 -1.89
CA LYS A 149 -5.53 -24.72 -2.51
C LYS A 149 -5.26 -23.43 -1.74
N LEU A 150 -5.32 -23.49 -0.41
CA LEU A 150 -5.01 -22.34 0.46
C LEU A 150 -3.54 -21.92 0.34
N VAL A 151 -2.63 -22.89 0.27
CA VAL A 151 -1.19 -22.68 0.02
C VAL A 151 -0.97 -22.01 -1.33
N GLU A 152 -1.55 -22.54 -2.40
CA GLU A 152 -1.46 -21.96 -3.76
C GLU A 152 -1.98 -20.52 -3.83
N THR A 153 -3.09 -20.24 -3.16
CA THR A 153 -3.70 -18.90 -3.14
C THR A 153 -2.82 -17.89 -2.40
N THR A 154 -2.23 -18.30 -1.28
CA THR A 154 -1.41 -17.41 -0.43
C THR A 154 -0.06 -17.12 -1.08
N TYR A 155 0.60 -18.15 -1.61
CA TYR A 155 1.91 -18.02 -2.27
C TYR A 155 1.87 -17.05 -3.46
N ASN A 156 0.84 -17.16 -4.31
CA ASN A 156 0.69 -16.28 -5.47
C ASN A 156 0.49 -14.81 -5.08
N LYS A 157 -0.23 -14.52 -3.98
CA LYS A 157 -0.39 -13.15 -3.47
C LYS A 157 0.93 -12.55 -3.01
N GLN A 158 1.76 -13.32 -2.30
CA GLN A 158 3.05 -12.84 -1.83
C GLN A 158 3.99 -12.45 -2.98
N ILE A 159 4.00 -13.23 -4.07
CA ILE A 159 4.79 -12.91 -5.27
C ILE A 159 4.37 -11.57 -5.89
N VAL A 160 3.08 -11.26 -5.93
CA VAL A 160 2.58 -9.98 -6.46
C VAL A 160 3.07 -8.83 -5.59
N VAL A 161 2.90 -8.94 -4.27
CA VAL A 161 3.37 -7.92 -3.31
C VAL A 161 4.87 -7.68 -3.44
N ASP A 162 5.68 -8.73 -3.57
CA ASP A 162 7.13 -8.59 -3.69
C ASP A 162 7.55 -7.93 -5.01
N LYS A 163 6.81 -8.16 -6.09
CA LYS A 163 7.03 -7.47 -7.37
C LYS A 163 6.71 -5.98 -7.27
N GLU A 164 5.61 -5.62 -6.60
CA GLU A 164 5.22 -4.23 -6.37
C GLU A 164 6.26 -3.50 -5.52
N LYS A 165 6.68 -4.09 -4.40
CA LYS A 165 7.76 -3.54 -3.56
C LYS A 165 9.05 -3.31 -4.33
N LYS A 166 9.46 -4.28 -5.17
CA LYS A 166 10.65 -4.12 -6.03
C LYS A 166 10.50 -3.00 -7.06
N LYS A 167 9.29 -2.77 -7.58
CA LYS A 167 9.00 -1.68 -8.52
C LYS A 167 9.07 -0.33 -7.80
N GLU A 168 8.48 -0.21 -6.62
CA GLU A 168 8.53 0.99 -5.78
C GLU A 168 9.97 1.34 -5.38
N GLU A 169 10.76 0.35 -4.95
CA GLU A 169 12.16 0.57 -4.59
C GLU A 169 12.99 1.07 -5.78
N LYS A 170 12.73 0.54 -6.99
CA LYS A 170 13.36 1.05 -8.22
C LYS A 170 12.99 2.49 -8.51
N LEU A 171 11.71 2.84 -8.40
CA LEU A 171 11.24 4.22 -8.59
C LEU A 171 11.86 5.18 -7.57
N ARG A 172 11.93 4.77 -6.30
CA ARG A 172 12.58 5.56 -5.23
C ARG A 172 14.05 5.80 -5.54
N LYS A 173 14.78 4.78 -5.99
CA LYS A 173 16.20 4.92 -6.38
C LYS A 173 16.37 5.84 -7.59
N ILE A 174 15.46 5.81 -8.56
CA ILE A 174 15.48 6.75 -9.70
C ILE A 174 15.32 8.18 -9.19
N GLU A 175 14.39 8.38 -8.27
CA GLU A 175 14.08 9.70 -7.69
C GLU A 175 15.22 10.26 -6.84
N GLU A 176 15.81 9.44 -5.96
CA GLU A 176 16.97 9.78 -5.13
C GLU A 176 18.17 10.21 -5.99
N ASN A 177 18.40 9.50 -7.10
CA ASN A 177 19.52 9.75 -8.02
C ASN A 177 19.26 10.87 -9.05
N ARG A 178 18.05 11.45 -9.08
CA ARG A 178 17.74 12.56 -9.99
C ARG A 178 18.64 13.76 -9.66
N PRO A 179 19.28 14.41 -10.65
CA PRO A 179 20.09 15.59 -10.40
C PRO A 179 19.23 16.73 -9.88
N PHE A 180 19.84 17.66 -9.16
CA PHE A 180 19.17 18.90 -8.77
C PHE A 180 18.85 19.75 -10.00
N LEU A 181 17.83 20.62 -9.86
CA LEU A 181 17.50 21.62 -10.86
C LEU A 181 18.74 22.47 -11.20
N ASN A 182 18.90 22.83 -12.47
CA ASN A 182 20.04 23.64 -12.88
C ASN A 182 20.02 25.02 -12.19
N GLU A 183 21.21 25.60 -11.99
CA GLU A 183 21.35 26.84 -11.22
C GLU A 183 20.68 28.04 -11.89
N ALA A 184 20.59 28.08 -13.23
CA ALA A 184 19.91 29.16 -13.94
C ALA A 184 18.41 29.17 -13.63
N HIS A 185 17.73 28.03 -13.73
CA HIS A 185 16.31 27.88 -13.38
C HIS A 185 16.07 28.12 -11.89
N LYS A 186 16.92 27.60 -11.01
CA LYS A 186 16.82 27.87 -9.57
C LYS A 186 16.90 29.37 -9.28
N ASN A 187 17.87 30.06 -9.88
CA ASN A 187 18.04 31.49 -9.68
C ASN A 187 16.86 32.29 -10.23
N ALA A 188 16.29 31.90 -11.37
CA ALA A 188 15.08 32.50 -11.89
C ALA A 188 13.88 32.33 -10.92
N TYR A 189 13.64 31.12 -10.40
CA TYR A 189 12.58 30.93 -9.39
C TYR A 189 12.83 31.70 -8.09
N LYS A 190 14.08 31.79 -7.62
CA LYS A 190 14.45 32.61 -6.45
C LYS A 190 14.22 34.10 -6.73
N GLU A 191 14.57 34.57 -7.91
CA GLU A 191 14.34 35.97 -8.31
C GLU A 191 12.83 36.27 -8.38
N LEU A 192 12.02 35.38 -8.95
CA LEU A 192 10.56 35.52 -8.93
C LEU A 192 10.02 35.59 -7.50
N THR A 193 10.54 34.73 -6.62
CA THR A 193 10.20 34.70 -5.19
C THR A 193 10.53 36.04 -4.52
N GLU A 194 11.71 36.60 -4.77
CA GLU A 194 12.12 37.89 -4.22
C GLU A 194 11.29 39.07 -4.75
N LEU A 195 10.90 39.04 -6.04
CA LEU A 195 10.09 40.11 -6.64
C LEU A 195 8.63 40.12 -6.15
N CYS A 196 8.05 38.95 -5.91
CA CYS A 196 6.63 38.81 -5.59
C CYS A 196 6.34 38.71 -4.09
N ILE A 197 7.18 38.03 -3.30
CA ILE A 197 6.89 37.76 -1.88
C ILE A 197 7.98 38.25 -0.93
N ALA A 198 8.63 39.37 -1.27
CA ALA A 198 9.72 39.97 -0.49
C ALA A 198 9.44 40.11 1.01
N LEU A 199 8.19 40.45 1.38
CA LEU A 199 7.75 40.67 2.77
C LEU A 199 7.14 39.44 3.44
N ASN A 200 6.88 38.36 2.70
CA ASN A 200 6.23 37.17 3.25
C ASN A 200 7.18 36.45 4.23
N PRO A 201 6.73 36.13 5.46
CA PRO A 201 7.58 35.47 6.46
C PRO A 201 8.09 34.09 6.01
N LYS A 202 7.36 33.39 5.13
CA LYS A 202 7.72 32.05 4.61
C LYS A 202 8.62 32.09 3.37
N LYS A 203 9.05 33.28 2.91
CA LYS A 203 9.95 33.43 1.75
C LYS A 203 11.18 32.52 1.83
N LYS A 204 11.80 32.43 3.01
CA LYS A 204 12.98 31.58 3.25
C LYS A 204 12.68 30.09 3.03
N ASP A 205 11.48 29.64 3.37
CA ASP A 205 11.06 28.26 3.19
C ASP A 205 10.85 27.93 1.70
N VAL A 206 10.28 28.88 0.95
CA VAL A 206 10.13 28.77 -0.51
C VAL A 206 11.51 28.69 -1.19
N ILE A 207 12.44 29.57 -0.82
CA ILE A 207 13.82 29.53 -1.34
C ILE A 207 14.50 28.21 -0.99
N ALA A 208 14.37 27.74 0.25
CA ALA A 208 14.95 26.47 0.69
C ALA A 208 14.31 25.25 0.01
N PHE A 209 13.05 25.34 -0.41
CA PHE A 209 12.41 24.32 -1.25
C PHE A 209 13.00 24.33 -2.66
N ILE A 210 13.11 25.51 -3.30
CA ILE A 210 13.69 25.66 -4.64
C ILE A 210 15.12 25.10 -4.70
N GLU A 211 15.94 25.29 -3.66
CA GLU A 211 17.30 24.73 -3.60
C GLU A 211 17.34 23.20 -3.65
N ARG A 212 16.31 22.55 -3.12
CA ARG A 212 16.20 21.10 -3.02
C ARG A 212 15.46 20.47 -4.21
N LEU A 213 14.88 21.28 -5.11
CA LEU A 213 14.17 20.78 -6.27
C LEU A 213 15.09 19.96 -7.17
N LYS A 214 14.57 18.80 -7.56
CA LYS A 214 15.20 17.95 -8.57
C LYS A 214 14.84 18.45 -9.97
N ASN A 215 15.65 18.05 -10.94
CA ASN A 215 15.47 18.41 -12.33
C ASN A 215 14.39 17.51 -12.96
N TYR A 216 13.17 18.03 -13.04
CA TYR A 216 12.07 17.42 -13.81
C TYR A 216 11.87 18.19 -15.13
N ASP A 217 10.90 17.78 -15.94
CA ASP A 217 10.37 18.66 -16.98
C ASP A 217 9.77 19.93 -16.36
N LYS A 218 9.68 21.00 -17.16
CA LYS A 218 9.30 22.33 -16.67
C LYS A 218 7.90 22.36 -16.03
N ASP A 219 6.96 21.58 -16.56
CA ASP A 219 5.57 21.53 -16.10
C ASP A 219 5.51 20.87 -14.73
N SER A 220 6.25 19.77 -14.56
CA SER A 220 6.44 19.12 -13.27
C SER A 220 7.09 20.05 -12.23
N ILE A 221 8.11 20.86 -12.61
CA ILE A 221 8.76 21.79 -11.67
C ILE A 221 7.78 22.85 -11.15
N LEU A 222 7.03 23.51 -12.05
CA LEU A 222 6.05 24.51 -11.64
C LEU A 222 4.97 23.89 -10.75
N ASN A 223 4.48 22.70 -11.10
CA ASN A 223 3.51 21.96 -10.30
C ASN A 223 4.03 21.57 -8.92
N TYR A 224 5.30 21.16 -8.78
CA TYR A 224 5.92 20.89 -7.49
C TYR A 224 6.01 22.16 -6.63
N ILE A 225 6.33 23.30 -7.24
CA ILE A 225 6.37 24.59 -6.54
C ILE A 225 4.96 25.00 -6.09
N MET A 226 3.98 25.00 -6.98
CA MET A 226 2.58 25.32 -6.63
C MET A 226 2.06 24.40 -5.53
N SER A 227 2.30 23.08 -5.64
CA SER A 227 1.92 22.12 -4.60
C SER A 227 2.59 22.40 -3.25
N PHE A 228 3.87 22.83 -3.26
CA PHE A 228 4.53 23.26 -2.03
C PHE A 228 3.89 24.52 -1.45
N LEU A 229 3.58 25.51 -2.29
CA LEU A 229 2.95 26.76 -1.86
C LEU A 229 1.55 26.51 -1.26
N ASP A 230 0.73 25.69 -1.91
CA ASP A 230 -0.60 25.30 -1.46
C ASP A 230 -0.54 24.57 -0.09
N ASN A 231 0.29 23.53 0.00
CA ASN A 231 0.44 22.75 1.24
C ASN A 231 0.98 23.56 2.42
N ASN A 232 1.68 24.68 2.14
CA ASN A 232 2.25 25.55 3.16
C ASN A 232 1.47 26.86 3.32
N ASN A 233 0.33 27.06 2.64
CA ASN A 233 -0.45 28.29 2.65
C ASN A 233 0.43 29.53 2.38
N VAL A 234 1.05 29.58 1.19
CA VAL A 234 1.85 30.72 0.72
C VAL A 234 1.19 31.30 -0.54
N PRO A 235 0.51 32.45 -0.47
CA PRO A 235 -0.27 32.99 -1.58
C PRO A 235 0.61 33.70 -2.63
N PHE A 236 1.51 32.96 -3.29
CA PHE A 236 2.51 33.47 -4.23
C PHE A 236 2.14 33.24 -5.70
N ILE A 237 2.32 32.01 -6.18
CA ILE A 237 1.93 31.59 -7.54
C ILE A 237 0.53 31.00 -7.40
N LEU A 238 -0.48 31.83 -7.66
CA LEU A 238 -1.88 31.52 -7.41
C LEU A 238 -2.42 30.71 -8.60
N ARG A 239 -3.18 29.65 -8.32
CA ARG A 239 -3.79 28.81 -9.36
C ARG A 239 -5.30 28.89 -9.25
N LEU A 240 -5.97 29.14 -10.37
CA LEU A 240 -7.43 29.14 -10.46
C LEU A 240 -7.88 28.34 -11.68
N ASP A 241 -8.85 27.44 -11.50
CA ASP A 241 -9.56 26.82 -12.61
C ASP A 241 -10.31 27.91 -13.41
N TRP A 242 -10.43 27.76 -14.72
CA TRP A 242 -11.16 28.73 -15.55
C TRP A 242 -12.64 28.90 -15.15
N LYS A 243 -13.23 27.91 -14.46
CA LYS A 243 -14.59 27.94 -13.90
C LYS A 243 -14.64 28.37 -12.44
N ALA A 244 -13.52 28.76 -11.84
CA ALA A 244 -13.49 29.24 -10.46
C ALA A 244 -14.45 30.43 -10.29
N GLY A 245 -15.02 30.53 -9.09
CA GLY A 245 -15.95 31.61 -8.74
C GLY A 245 -15.24 32.95 -8.54
N ILE A 246 -16.02 34.02 -8.49
CA ILE A 246 -15.49 35.36 -8.16
C ILE A 246 -14.93 35.38 -6.74
N GLU A 247 -15.56 34.65 -5.82
CA GLU A 247 -15.12 34.52 -4.44
C GLU A 247 -13.74 33.87 -4.30
N ASP A 248 -13.40 32.92 -5.18
CA ASP A 248 -12.09 32.27 -5.17
C ASP A 248 -10.99 33.25 -5.59
N LEU A 249 -11.24 34.03 -6.65
CA LEU A 249 -10.33 35.08 -7.11
C LEU A 249 -10.13 36.17 -6.05
N GLU A 250 -11.22 36.65 -5.46
CA GLU A 250 -11.18 37.61 -4.36
C GLU A 250 -10.32 37.06 -3.20
N TRP A 251 -10.57 35.82 -2.79
CA TRP A 251 -9.87 35.21 -1.66
C TRP A 251 -8.37 35.05 -1.92
N VAL A 252 -7.95 34.54 -3.09
CA VAL A 252 -6.52 34.35 -3.39
C VAL A 252 -5.78 35.68 -3.50
N LEU A 253 -6.42 36.71 -4.09
CA LEU A 253 -5.82 38.04 -4.24
C LEU A 253 -5.74 38.78 -2.91
N GLN A 254 -6.79 38.75 -2.09
CA GLN A 254 -6.77 39.34 -0.74
C GLN A 254 -5.69 38.68 0.13
N SER A 255 -5.56 37.36 0.06
CA SER A 255 -4.52 36.62 0.78
C SER A 255 -3.13 37.06 0.33
N SER A 256 -2.90 37.16 -0.98
CA SER A 256 -1.61 37.61 -1.55
C SER A 256 -1.28 39.06 -1.16
N LEU A 257 -2.24 39.98 -1.30
CA LEU A 257 -2.10 41.39 -0.94
C LEU A 257 -1.72 41.57 0.54
N LYS A 258 -2.43 40.86 1.41
CA LYS A 258 -2.20 40.92 2.86
C LYS A 258 -0.85 40.34 3.24
N GLU A 259 -0.53 39.12 2.79
CA GLU A 259 0.66 38.41 3.26
C GLU A 259 1.95 38.83 2.58
N ASN A 260 1.90 39.22 1.31
CA ASN A 260 3.11 39.53 0.52
C ASN A 260 3.40 41.04 0.44
N TYR A 261 2.38 41.87 0.64
CA TYR A 261 2.49 43.33 0.47
C TYR A 261 2.00 44.13 1.67
N ASN A 262 1.43 43.48 2.69
CA ASN A 262 0.81 44.15 3.85
C ASN A 262 -0.22 45.21 3.42
N LEU A 263 -1.00 44.89 2.38
CA LEU A 263 -2.05 45.75 1.83
C LEU A 263 -3.43 45.15 2.11
N SER A 264 -4.38 46.04 2.37
CA SER A 264 -5.82 45.75 2.36
C SER A 264 -6.44 46.65 1.31
N ILE A 265 -7.08 46.07 0.31
CA ILE A 265 -7.73 46.76 -0.80
C ILE A 265 -9.15 46.22 -0.90
N ASP A 266 -10.13 47.09 -1.05
CA ASP A 266 -11.48 46.68 -1.41
C ASP A 266 -11.46 46.22 -2.88
N LEU A 267 -11.52 44.90 -3.07
CA LEU A 267 -11.63 44.28 -4.38
C LEU A 267 -13.11 44.11 -4.75
N PRO A 268 -13.43 43.96 -6.05
CA PRO A 268 -14.74 43.47 -6.46
C PRO A 268 -15.06 42.14 -5.76
N ASN A 269 -16.34 41.87 -5.58
CA ASN A 269 -16.85 40.62 -5.00
C ASN A 269 -18.00 40.06 -5.85
N GLU A 270 -18.52 38.89 -5.48
CA GLU A 270 -19.61 38.21 -6.19
C GLU A 270 -20.83 39.09 -6.50
N LYS A 271 -21.13 40.10 -5.67
CA LYS A 271 -22.31 40.96 -5.82
C LYS A 271 -22.15 42.05 -6.88
N ASP A 272 -20.92 42.28 -7.32
CA ASP A 272 -20.61 43.23 -8.38
C ASP A 272 -20.87 42.63 -9.79
N TYR A 273 -21.19 41.34 -9.87
CA TYR A 273 -21.41 40.59 -11.10
C TYR A 273 -22.79 39.91 -11.13
N GLU A 274 -23.20 39.43 -12.31
CA GLU A 274 -24.41 38.60 -12.46
C GLU A 274 -24.22 37.22 -11.81
N GLU A 275 -25.33 36.52 -11.55
CA GLU A 275 -25.27 35.15 -11.00
C GLU A 275 -24.52 34.20 -11.94
N HIS A 276 -23.73 33.29 -11.35
CA HIS A 276 -22.96 32.26 -12.06
C HIS A 276 -21.84 32.77 -12.99
N VAL A 277 -21.34 33.99 -12.78
CA VAL A 277 -20.13 34.49 -13.43
C VAL A 277 -18.90 33.74 -12.88
N SER A 278 -18.00 33.35 -13.78
CA SER A 278 -16.71 32.73 -13.44
C SER A 278 -15.56 33.67 -13.77
N VAL A 279 -14.36 33.37 -13.27
CA VAL A 279 -13.15 34.15 -13.55
C VAL A 279 -12.79 34.23 -15.04
N SER A 280 -13.30 33.31 -15.87
CA SER A 280 -13.07 33.33 -17.32
C SER A 280 -13.94 34.32 -18.09
N CYS A 281 -14.96 34.91 -17.47
CA CYS A 281 -15.82 35.90 -18.11
C CYS A 281 -15.06 37.20 -18.40
N ASP A 282 -15.47 37.90 -19.46
CA ASP A 282 -14.83 39.14 -19.90
C ASP A 282 -14.82 40.21 -18.80
N ASN A 283 -13.72 40.97 -18.72
CA ASN A 283 -13.48 42.08 -17.79
C ASN A 283 -13.29 41.70 -16.31
N VAL A 284 -13.52 40.45 -15.90
CA VAL A 284 -13.39 40.07 -14.48
C VAL A 284 -11.97 40.34 -13.98
N PHE A 285 -10.94 39.89 -14.69
CA PHE A 285 -9.56 40.14 -14.25
C PHE A 285 -9.21 41.63 -14.29
N GLU A 286 -9.65 42.35 -15.31
CA GLU A 286 -9.43 43.78 -15.50
C GLU A 286 -10.05 44.61 -14.35
N ASP A 287 -11.26 44.23 -13.92
CA ASP A 287 -11.99 44.86 -12.82
C ASP A 287 -11.28 44.63 -11.48
N PHE A 288 -10.73 43.44 -11.24
CA PHE A 288 -9.91 43.14 -10.07
C PHE A 288 -8.53 43.82 -10.12
N ASP A 289 -7.90 43.94 -11.30
CA ASP A 289 -6.57 44.52 -11.45
C ASP A 289 -6.58 46.04 -11.28
N LYS A 290 -7.68 46.71 -11.64
CA LYS A 290 -7.82 48.17 -11.57
C LYS A 290 -7.55 48.75 -10.16
N PRO A 291 -8.18 48.30 -9.06
CA PRO A 291 -7.86 48.78 -7.72
C PRO A 291 -6.46 48.36 -7.25
N ILE A 292 -5.95 47.21 -7.71
CA ILE A 292 -4.57 46.74 -7.42
C ILE A 292 -3.53 47.69 -8.02
N ARG A 293 -3.73 48.12 -9.28
CA ARG A 293 -2.89 49.09 -9.99
C ARG A 293 -2.79 50.44 -9.29
N GLN A 294 -3.87 50.88 -8.65
CA GLN A 294 -3.85 52.12 -7.85
C GLN A 294 -2.88 52.06 -6.67
N LYS A 295 -2.46 50.86 -6.24
CA LYS A 295 -1.44 50.64 -5.20
C LYS A 295 -0.05 50.33 -5.77
N GLY A 296 0.16 50.46 -7.07
CA GLY A 296 1.45 50.22 -7.73
C GLY A 296 1.79 48.75 -7.95
N LEU A 297 0.82 47.85 -7.81
CA LEU A 297 0.91 46.42 -8.09
C LEU A 297 0.12 46.09 -9.37
N GLN A 298 0.32 44.90 -9.93
CA GLN A 298 -0.50 44.39 -11.02
C GLN A 298 -0.51 42.86 -11.02
N MET A 299 -1.58 42.29 -11.53
CA MET A 299 -1.65 40.89 -11.90
C MET A 299 -0.83 40.64 -13.17
N GLY A 300 -0.03 39.58 -13.13
CA GLY A 300 0.64 39.01 -14.28
C GLY A 300 0.35 37.53 -14.36
N PHE A 301 0.31 36.98 -15.57
CA PHE A 301 -0.05 35.59 -15.78
C PHE A 301 1.12 34.81 -16.37
N ILE A 302 1.31 33.58 -15.87
CA ILE A 302 2.23 32.60 -16.42
C ILE A 302 1.45 31.77 -17.43
N ASP A 303 1.84 31.83 -18.71
CA ASP A 303 1.22 31.05 -19.78
C ASP A 303 1.70 29.59 -19.72
N THR A 304 0.91 28.75 -19.05
CA THR A 304 1.11 27.31 -18.97
C THR A 304 0.46 26.55 -20.13
N GLN A 305 -0.27 27.22 -21.03
CA GLN A 305 -1.09 26.62 -22.09
C GLN A 305 -2.14 25.61 -21.55
N SER A 306 -2.52 25.72 -20.28
CA SER A 306 -3.56 24.92 -19.63
C SER A 306 -4.90 25.68 -19.58
N ASP A 307 -5.94 24.98 -19.14
CA ASP A 307 -7.25 25.51 -18.75
C ASP A 307 -7.29 26.15 -17.35
N GLU A 308 -6.13 26.36 -16.73
CA GLU A 308 -6.00 27.05 -15.44
C GLU A 308 -5.29 28.41 -15.62
N TYR A 309 -5.70 29.39 -14.83
CA TYR A 309 -5.01 30.66 -14.69
C TYR A 309 -3.93 30.55 -13.60
N VAL A 310 -2.68 30.81 -13.99
CA VAL A 310 -1.55 30.89 -13.05
C VAL A 310 -1.14 32.35 -12.90
N ILE A 311 -1.44 32.91 -11.73
CA ILE A 311 -1.36 34.36 -11.46
C ILE A 311 -0.20 34.63 -10.52
N VAL A 312 0.58 35.67 -10.83
CA VAL A 312 1.56 36.28 -9.94
C VAL A 312 1.22 37.74 -9.74
N LEU A 313 1.09 38.15 -8.48
CA LEU A 313 1.00 39.56 -8.12
C LEU A 313 2.41 40.13 -8.04
N HIS A 314 2.64 41.30 -8.64
CA HIS A 314 3.95 41.94 -8.61
C HIS A 314 3.88 43.46 -8.73
N LYS A 315 4.97 44.16 -8.41
CA LYS A 315 5.05 45.62 -8.60
C LYS A 315 5.07 45.97 -10.09
N ILE A 316 4.34 47.02 -10.47
CA ILE A 316 4.35 47.54 -11.85
C ILE A 316 5.77 47.94 -12.26
N ALA A 317 6.54 48.54 -11.35
CA ALA A 317 7.92 48.96 -11.58
C ALA A 317 8.89 47.81 -11.91
N ASP A 318 8.54 46.55 -11.56
CA ASP A 318 9.36 45.36 -11.81
C ASP A 318 8.86 44.52 -12.98
N LYS A 319 7.88 45.00 -13.77
CA LYS A 319 7.25 44.26 -14.88
C LYS A 319 8.25 43.64 -15.86
N ASP A 320 9.24 44.39 -16.32
CA ASP A 320 10.22 43.88 -17.29
C ASP A 320 11.09 42.76 -16.69
N LYS A 321 11.39 42.83 -15.39
CA LYS A 321 12.13 41.77 -14.68
C LYS A 321 11.25 40.53 -14.51
N ILE A 322 9.99 40.70 -14.13
CA ILE A 322 9.02 39.61 -13.99
C ILE A 322 8.88 38.86 -15.31
N LYS A 323 8.66 39.60 -16.41
CA LYS A 323 8.59 39.01 -17.75
C LYS A 323 9.87 38.24 -18.11
N LYS A 324 11.05 38.82 -17.83
CA LYS A 324 12.33 38.15 -18.08
C LYS A 324 12.45 36.84 -17.29
N VAL A 325 12.17 36.89 -15.99
CA VAL A 325 12.29 35.74 -15.09
C VAL A 325 11.30 34.63 -15.43
N ILE A 326 10.06 34.98 -15.80
CA ILE A 326 9.05 34.01 -16.25
C ILE A 326 9.49 33.29 -17.54
N ASN A 327 10.11 34.01 -18.47
CA ASN A 327 10.72 33.39 -19.66
C ASN A 327 11.90 32.47 -19.28
N GLU A 328 12.72 32.85 -18.29
CA GLU A 328 13.86 32.05 -17.83
C GLU A 328 13.45 30.75 -17.10
N ILE A 329 12.26 30.71 -16.49
CA ILE A 329 11.68 29.46 -15.95
C ILE A 329 10.92 28.64 -17.02
N GLY A 330 10.85 29.11 -18.26
CA GLY A 330 10.34 28.36 -19.41
C GLY A 330 8.89 28.61 -19.81
N TYR A 331 8.30 29.74 -19.39
CA TYR A 331 6.90 30.10 -19.66
C TYR A 331 6.76 31.49 -20.28
N GLY A 332 5.61 31.74 -20.91
CA GLY A 332 5.25 33.07 -21.39
C GLY A 332 4.69 33.93 -20.26
N TYR A 333 4.87 35.25 -20.37
CA TYR A 333 4.20 36.23 -19.52
C TYR A 333 3.14 36.97 -20.34
N TYR A 334 1.93 37.10 -19.77
CA TYR A 334 0.88 37.93 -20.34
C TYR A 334 0.10 38.70 -19.26
N GLU A 335 -0.70 39.66 -19.71
CA GLU A 335 -1.59 40.50 -18.92
C GLU A 335 -2.99 40.38 -19.55
N LYS A 336 -4.03 40.62 -18.77
CA LYS A 336 -5.40 40.80 -19.26
C LYS A 336 -5.79 42.25 -19.09
#